data_AF-A0A6N0A3R1-F1
#
_entry.id   AF-A0A6N0A3R1-F1
#
_cell.length_a   1.000
_cell.length_b   1.000
_cell.length_c   1.000
_cell.angle_alpha   90.00
_cell.angle_beta   90.00
_cell.angle_gamma   90.00
#
_symmetry.space_group_name_H-M   'P 1'
#
loop_
_entity.id
_entity.type
_entity.pdbx_description
1 polymer ?
#
loop_
_entity_poly.entity_id
_entity_poly.type
_entity_poly.pdbx_seq_one_letter_code
_entity_poly.pdbx_strand_id
1 'polypeptide(L)'
;FFQINNLYSGENYNLLHCIKNALKAHFLMNKNKDYLVENNKILIIDSFTGRLLKGRQFSDGLHQALEAKEGCSIKEETEIFATITYQNFFRIYKKLS
;
A
#
# COMPACT_ATOMS: atom_id res chain seq x y z
N PHE A 1 17.46 -15.80 -9.12
CA PHE A 1 16.26 -15.36 -8.39
C PHE A 1 15.36 -14.45 -9.23
N PHE A 2 15.86 -13.42 -9.96
CA PHE A 2 14.99 -12.61 -10.85
C PHE A 2 15.36 -12.59 -12.34
N GLN A 3 16.55 -13.05 -12.76
CA GLN A 3 16.95 -13.22 -14.17
C GLN A 3 16.62 -12.04 -15.11
N ILE A 4 16.85 -10.80 -14.65
CA ILE A 4 16.59 -9.57 -15.40
C ILE A 4 17.87 -8.81 -15.68
N ASN A 5 17.98 -8.26 -16.88
CA ASN A 5 19.14 -7.49 -17.34
C ASN A 5 19.16 -6.05 -16.80
N ASN A 6 17.99 -5.43 -16.65
CA ASN A 6 17.86 -4.07 -16.13
C ASN A 6 16.58 -3.92 -15.29
N LEU A 7 16.71 -3.53 -14.03
CA LEU A 7 15.59 -3.32 -13.12
C LEU A 7 14.75 -2.08 -13.45
N TYR A 8 15.35 -1.09 -14.13
CA TYR A 8 14.70 0.18 -14.47
C TYR A 8 14.04 0.17 -15.85
N SER A 9 13.99 -0.97 -16.54
CA SER A 9 13.18 -1.07 -17.76
C SER A 9 11.69 -0.96 -17.42
N GLY A 10 10.90 -0.38 -18.32
CA GLY A 10 9.46 -0.16 -18.11
C GLY A 10 8.69 -1.45 -17.81
N GLU A 11 9.12 -2.58 -18.38
CA GLU A 11 8.56 -3.91 -18.13
C GLU A 11 8.70 -4.37 -16.67
N ASN A 12 9.71 -3.86 -15.96
CA ASN A 12 10.02 -4.25 -14.59
C ASN A 12 9.49 -3.25 -13.54
N TYR A 13 8.63 -2.30 -13.93
CA TYR A 13 8.13 -1.26 -13.03
C TYR A 13 7.46 -1.84 -11.77
N ASN A 14 6.60 -2.85 -11.94
CA ASN A 14 5.92 -3.49 -10.82
C ASN A 14 6.91 -4.18 -9.88
N LEU A 15 7.91 -4.87 -10.42
CA LEU A 15 8.94 -5.53 -9.63
C LEU A 15 9.79 -4.51 -8.85
N LEU A 16 10.19 -3.42 -9.51
CA LEU A 16 10.90 -2.32 -8.87
C LEU A 16 10.08 -1.70 -7.74
N HIS A 17 8.77 -1.51 -7.94
CA HIS A 17 7.85 -1.01 -6.93
C HIS A 17 7.78 -1.96 -5.72
N CYS A 18 7.58 -3.26 -5.95
CA CYS A 18 7.60 -4.28 -4.89
C CYS A 18 8.92 -4.30 -4.11
N ILE A 19 10.07 -4.26 -4.81
CA ILE A 19 11.39 -4.25 -4.16
C ILE A 19 11.58 -2.99 -3.31
N LYS A 20 11.21 -1.81 -3.82
CA LYS A 20 11.26 -0.57 -3.04
C LYS A 20 10.42 -0.65 -1.78
N ASN A 21 9.22 -1.21 -1.88
CA ASN A 21 8.34 -1.39 -0.73
C ASN A 21 8.87 -2.41 0.27
N ALA A 22 9.44 -3.53 -0.20
CA ALA A 22 10.09 -4.51 0.67
C ALA A 22 11.26 -3.88 1.44
N LEU A 23 12.11 -3.09 0.77
CA LEU A 23 13.19 -2.36 1.42
C LEU A 23 12.66 -1.35 2.44
N LYS A 24 11.62 -0.58 2.09
CA LYS A 24 10.98 0.38 3.00
C LYS A 24 10.37 -0.33 4.23
N ALA A 25 9.68 -1.44 4.04
CA ALA A 25 9.13 -2.26 5.11
C ALA A 25 10.24 -2.82 6.03
N HIS A 26 11.40 -3.20 5.49
CA HIS A 26 12.51 -3.75 6.27
C HIS A 26 13.32 -2.68 7.02
N PHE A 27 13.64 -1.56 6.37
CA PHE A 27 14.61 -0.59 6.89
C PHE A 27 13.98 0.67 7.50
N LEU A 28 12.81 1.10 7.01
CA LEU A 28 12.17 2.33 7.50
C LEU A 28 11.08 2.05 8.54
N MET A 29 10.53 0.83 8.57
CA MET A 29 9.42 0.46 9.46
C MET A 29 9.92 -0.43 10.60
N ASN A 30 9.70 0.02 11.83
CA ASN A 30 10.11 -0.67 13.05
C ASN A 30 8.91 -1.23 13.81
N LYS A 31 9.02 -2.52 14.14
CA LYS A 31 8.07 -3.22 15.01
C LYS A 31 8.07 -2.59 16.40
N ASN A 32 6.90 -2.42 17.00
CA ASN A 32 6.64 -1.78 18.29
C ASN A 32 6.91 -0.27 18.35
N LYS A 33 7.15 0.37 17.20
CA LYS A 33 7.28 1.84 17.10
C LYS A 33 6.34 2.40 16.04
N ASP A 34 6.47 1.90 14.82
CA ASP A 34 5.68 2.37 13.67
C ASP A 34 4.44 1.49 13.45
N TYR A 35 4.55 0.20 13.79
CA TYR A 35 3.47 -0.78 13.69
C TYR A 35 3.57 -1.86 14.77
N LEU A 36 2.45 -2.53 15.03
CA LEU A 36 2.31 -3.70 15.88
C LEU A 36 1.75 -4.87 15.07
N VAL A 37 2.13 -6.09 15.41
CA VAL A 37 1.53 -7.32 14.86
C VAL A 37 0.62 -7.92 15.92
N GLU A 38 -0.67 -8.02 15.63
CA GLU A 38 -1.67 -8.59 16.52
C GLU A 38 -2.67 -9.42 15.70
N ASN A 39 -3.02 -10.63 16.16
CA ASN A 39 -3.98 -11.50 15.49
C ASN A 39 -3.69 -11.72 13.98
N ASN A 40 -2.40 -11.91 13.65
CA ASN A 40 -1.94 -12.08 12.27
C ASN A 40 -2.26 -10.90 11.34
N LYS A 41 -2.40 -9.70 11.90
CA LYS A 41 -2.67 -8.44 11.19
C LYS A 41 -1.72 -7.35 11.68
N ILE A 42 -1.48 -6.39 10.78
CA ILE A 42 -0.64 -5.23 11.07
C ILE A 42 -1.52 -4.07 11.51
N LEU A 43 -1.18 -3.51 12.67
CA LEU A 43 -1.84 -2.33 13.24
C LEU A 43 -0.85 -1.18 13.23
N ILE A 44 -1.28 -0.03 12.73
CA ILE A 44 -0.46 1.18 12.68
C ILE A 44 -0.47 1.85 14.05
N ILE A 45 0.70 2.27 14.53
CA ILE A 45 0.83 3.05 15.76
C ILE A 45 0.93 4.53 15.36
N ASP A 46 0.13 5.38 16.00
CA ASP A 46 0.26 6.83 15.85
C ASP A 46 1.55 7.32 16.52
N SER A 47 2.43 7.97 15.75
CA SER A 47 3.70 8.50 16.23
C SER A 47 3.57 9.58 17.31
N PHE A 48 2.42 10.26 17.39
CA PHE A 48 2.21 11.32 18.38
C PHE A 48 1.60 10.81 19.68
N THR A 49 0.61 9.92 19.59
CA THR A 49 -0.17 9.47 20.76
C THR A 49 0.13 8.06 21.22
N GLY A 50 0.84 7.26 20.42
CA GLY A 50 1.07 5.83 20.68
C GLY A 50 -0.18 4.96 20.56
N ARG A 51 -1.31 5.53 20.10
CA ARG A 51 -2.57 4.80 19.94
C ARG A 51 -2.55 3.92 18.70
N LEU A 52 -3.26 2.80 18.78
CA LEU A 52 -3.46 1.90 17.65
C LEU A 52 -4.54 2.45 16.71
N LEU A 53 -4.16 2.74 15.48
CA LEU A 53 -5.05 3.18 14.42
C LEU A 53 -5.66 1.95 13.72
N LYS A 54 -6.69 1.38 14.36
CA LYS A 54 -7.42 0.22 13.82
C LYS A 54 -8.12 0.60 12.51
N GLY A 55 -7.99 -0.25 11.50
CA GLY A 55 -8.61 -0.07 10.18
C GLY A 55 -7.85 0.83 9.21
N ARG A 56 -6.78 1.49 9.66
CA ARG A 56 -5.89 2.25 8.77
C ARG A 56 -4.86 1.32 8.14
N GLN A 57 -4.62 1.50 6.84
CA GLN A 57 -3.61 0.76 6.08
C GLN A 57 -2.56 1.74 5.54
N PHE A 58 -1.36 1.23 5.30
CA PHE A 58 -0.33 1.98 4.58
C PHE A 58 -0.65 1.94 3.09
N SER A 59 -0.51 3.08 2.41
CA SER A 59 -0.75 3.18 0.98
C SER A 59 0.39 2.61 0.15
N ASP A 60 0.18 2.52 -1.17
CA ASP A 60 1.22 2.30 -2.18
C ASP A 60 1.89 0.92 -2.05
N GLY A 61 1.12 -0.12 -1.69
CA GLY A 61 1.64 -1.49 -1.54
C GLY A 61 2.50 -1.74 -0.29
N LEU A 62 2.72 -0.72 0.55
CA LEU A 62 3.59 -0.82 1.72
C LEU A 62 2.98 -1.72 2.81
N HIS A 63 1.66 -1.73 2.95
CA HIS A 63 1.00 -2.56 3.97
C HIS A 63 1.21 -4.04 3.67
N GLN A 64 1.07 -4.45 2.41
CA GLN A 64 1.27 -5.81 1.94
C GLN A 64 2.74 -6.23 2.08
N ALA A 65 3.68 -5.33 1.78
CA ALA A 65 5.10 -5.59 1.98
C ALA A 65 5.43 -5.83 3.47
N LEU A 66 4.79 -5.09 4.37
CA LEU A 66 4.86 -5.27 5.81
C LEU A 66 4.23 -6.60 6.26
N GLU A 67 3.06 -6.94 5.72
CA GLU A 67 2.38 -8.22 5.99
C GLU A 67 3.26 -9.40 5.55
N ALA A 68 3.87 -9.30 4.36
CA ALA A 68 4.80 -10.31 3.85
C ALA A 68 6.07 -10.42 4.72
N LYS A 69 6.63 -9.29 5.18
CA LYS A 69 7.80 -9.26 6.09
C LYS A 69 7.54 -10.01 7.39
N GLU A 70 6.36 -9.83 7.99
CA GLU A 70 6.02 -10.43 9.29
C GLU A 70 5.34 -11.81 9.15
N GLY A 71 5.13 -12.30 7.92
CA GLY A 71 4.46 -13.58 7.65
C GLY A 71 2.95 -13.56 7.92
N CYS A 72 2.33 -12.37 7.93
CA CYS A 72 0.90 -12.20 8.11
C CYS A 72 0.11 -12.59 6.86
N SER A 73 -1.20 -12.78 7.01
CA SER A 73 -2.10 -12.99 5.86
C SER A 73 -2.16 -11.71 5.02
N ILE A 74 -1.62 -11.77 3.81
CA ILE A 74 -1.67 -10.65 2.86
C ILE A 74 -3.10 -10.46 2.41
N LYS A 75 -3.59 -9.22 2.47
CA LYS A 75 -4.88 -8.87 1.87
C LYS A 75 -4.68 -8.31 0.48
N GLU A 76 -5.53 -8.75 -0.45
CA GLU A 76 -5.63 -8.10 -1.75
C GLU A 76 -6.29 -6.72 -1.58
N GLU A 77 -5.61 -5.68 -2.05
CA GLU A 77 -6.15 -4.33 -2.07
C GLU A 77 -6.88 -4.15 -3.40
N THR A 78 -8.13 -3.70 -3.34
CA THR A 78 -8.87 -3.37 -4.56
C THR A 78 -8.41 -2.01 -5.06
N GLU A 79 -7.61 -1.99 -6.12
CA GLU A 79 -7.17 -0.74 -6.76
C GLU A 79 -8.31 -0.13 -7.58
N ILE A 80 -8.62 1.14 -7.30
CA ILE A 80 -9.59 1.92 -8.08
C ILE A 80 -8.80 2.80 -9.05
N PHE A 81 -8.79 2.44 -10.34
CA PHE A 81 -8.06 3.21 -11.37
C PHE A 81 -8.66 4.58 -11.66
N ALA A 82 -9.98 4.70 -11.58
CA ALA A 82 -10.70 5.93 -11.85
C ALA A 82 -11.99 6.01 -11.03
N THR A 83 -12.25 7.18 -10.46
CA THR A 83 -13.48 7.48 -9.73
C THR A 83 -14.05 8.80 -10.26
N ILE A 84 -15.33 8.81 -10.59
CA ILE A 84 -16.06 10.05 -10.87
C ILE A 84 -17.41 10.00 -10.14
N THR A 85 -17.79 11.13 -9.53
CA THR A 85 -19.12 11.25 -8.93
C THR A 85 -20.15 11.51 -10.03
N TYR A 86 -21.40 11.08 -9.84
CA TYR A 86 -22.46 11.36 -10.79
C TYR A 86 -22.58 12.85 -11.11
N GLN A 87 -22.46 13.71 -10.09
CA GLN A 87 -22.51 15.16 -10.27
C GLN A 87 -21.42 15.67 -11.21
N ASN A 88 -20.17 15.19 -11.06
CA ASN A 88 -19.06 15.59 -11.92
C ASN A 88 -19.17 14.98 -13.32
N PHE A 89 -19.64 13.74 -13.43
CA PHE A 89 -19.85 13.08 -14.72
C PHE A 89 -20.87 13.84 -15.58
N PHE A 90 -22.01 14.24 -14.98
CA PHE A 90 -23.04 14.98 -15.71
C PHE A 90 -22.59 16.39 -16.09
N ARG A 91 -21.71 17.04 -15.33
CA ARG A 91 -21.18 18.38 -15.69
C ARG A 91 -20.35 18.41 -16.98
N ILE A 92 -19.89 17.26 -17.48
CA ILE A 92 -19.09 17.18 -18.71
C ILE A 92 -19.96 17.36 -19.97
N TYR A 93 -21.27 17.09 -19.89
CA TYR A 93 -22.17 17.18 -21.03
C TYR A 93 -22.51 18.64 -21.35
N LYS A 94 -22.44 19.02 -22.63
CA LYS A 94 -22.78 20.37 -23.11
C LYS A 94 -24.26 20.73 -22.96
N LYS A 95 -25.14 19.72 -22.83
CA LYS A 95 -26.56 19.88 -22.57
C LYS A 95 -27.03 18.67 -21.75
N LEU A 96 -27.63 18.94 -20.59
CA LEU A 96 -28.47 18.00 -19.87
C LEU A 96 -29.93 18.40 -20.15
N SER A 97 -30.73 17.49 -20.69
CA SER A 97 -32.18 17.63 -20.78
C SER A 97 -32.83 16.30 -20.43
#